data_AF-U6KVZ1-F1
#
_entry.id   AF-U6KVZ1-F1
#
_cell.length_a   1.000
_cell.length_b   1.000
_cell.length_c   1.000
_cell.angle_alpha   90.00
_cell.angle_beta   90.00
_cell.angle_gamma   90.00
#
_symmetry.space_group_name_H-M   'P 1'
#
loop_
_entity.id
_entity.type
_entity.pdbx_description
1 polymer ?
#
loop_
_entity_poly.entity_id
_entity_poly.type
_entity_poly.pdbx_seq_one_letter_code
_entity_poly.pdbx_strand_id
1 'polypeptide(L)'
;MDGEDPEGDPVLRKHSLQVTDLRGIMPRAVEELFKAIEAKTKPTQGAPQERGPQEGGPQEGGSGGPGSPGGPRRGGGEEGVEVQLTATLVEIYNERIRDLLDPSRGPLAVREAPSGQTVVADATEAPLVCYEQAMQ
;
A
#
# COMPACT_ATOMS: atom_id res chain seq x y z
N MET A 1 25.84 34.48 -25.64
CA MET A 1 24.62 33.80 -26.13
C MET A 1 24.59 32.52 -25.35
N ASP A 2 24.24 32.65 -24.08
CA ASP A 2 24.36 31.58 -23.10
C ASP A 2 23.01 30.90 -23.04
N GLY A 3 22.99 29.70 -23.61
CA GLY A 3 21.84 28.82 -23.60
C GLY A 3 21.76 28.12 -22.25
N GLU A 4 20.99 28.71 -21.34
CA GLU A 4 20.46 28.01 -20.17
C GLU A 4 19.02 27.58 -20.48
N ASP A 5 18.80 26.27 -20.54
CA ASP A 5 17.74 25.53 -19.83
C ASP A 5 17.45 24.19 -20.53
N PRO A 6 17.48 23.08 -19.77
CA PRO A 6 16.29 22.24 -19.80
C PRO A 6 15.95 21.64 -18.42
N GLU A 7 15.75 22.46 -17.39
CA GLU A 7 14.90 22.05 -16.27
C GLU A 7 13.43 22.20 -16.67
N GLY A 8 13.01 21.32 -17.59
CA GLY A 8 11.61 21.20 -17.97
C GLY A 8 10.76 20.83 -16.76
N ASP A 9 9.67 21.58 -16.59
CA ASP A 9 8.70 21.46 -15.50
C ASP A 9 8.39 19.98 -15.18
N PRO A 10 8.63 19.52 -13.93
CA PRO A 10 8.37 18.14 -13.54
C PRO A 10 6.90 17.74 -13.73
N VAL A 11 5.97 18.69 -13.71
CA VAL A 11 4.55 18.47 -13.99
C VAL A 11 4.35 18.11 -15.46
N LEU A 12 4.94 18.88 -16.37
CA LEU A 12 4.89 18.60 -17.81
C LEU A 12 5.56 17.27 -18.17
N ARG A 13 6.65 16.89 -17.49
CA ARG A 13 7.28 15.56 -17.67
C ARG A 13 6.38 14.42 -17.21
N LYS A 14 5.73 14.55 -16.05
CA LYS A 14 4.74 13.55 -15.58
C LYS A 14 3.57 13.43 -16.55
N HIS A 15 3.03 14.55 -17.03
CA HIS A 15 1.97 14.53 -18.05
C HIS A 15 2.44 13.91 -19.36
N SER A 16 3.66 14.21 -19.82
CA SER A 16 4.23 13.63 -21.04
C SER A 16 4.41 12.11 -20.94
N LEU A 17 4.91 11.61 -19.81
CA LEU A 17 5.02 10.17 -19.54
C LEU A 17 3.64 9.47 -19.50
N GLN A 18 2.62 10.13 -18.95
CA GLN A 18 1.24 9.63 -18.98
C GLN A 18 0.63 9.62 -20.39
N VAL A 19 1.06 10.52 -21.28
CA VAL A 19 0.62 10.58 -22.69
C VAL A 19 1.26 9.46 -23.52
N THR A 20 2.43 8.96 -23.12
CA THR A 20 3.09 7.82 -23.81
C THR A 20 2.62 6.44 -23.36
N ASP A 21 1.95 6.33 -22.20
CA ASP A 21 1.41 5.07 -21.72
C ASP A 21 0.02 4.82 -22.33
N LEU A 22 -0.03 3.92 -23.33
CA LEU A 22 -1.24 3.57 -24.06
C LEU A 22 -2.21 2.67 -23.26
N ARG A 23 -1.84 2.25 -22.04
CA ARG A 23 -2.68 1.38 -21.22
C ARG A 23 -3.90 2.13 -20.68
N GLY A 24 -5.00 1.39 -20.46
CA GLY A 24 -6.21 1.94 -19.83
C GLY A 24 -6.00 2.39 -18.38
N ILE A 25 -7.05 2.94 -17.75
CA ILE A 25 -6.99 3.35 -16.33
C ILE A 25 -6.84 2.11 -15.43
N MET A 26 -7.60 1.04 -15.70
CA MET A 26 -7.57 -0.19 -14.90
C MET A 26 -6.15 -0.79 -14.75
N PRO A 27 -5.41 -1.11 -15.84
CA PRO A 27 -4.06 -1.64 -15.71
C PRO A 27 -3.10 -0.69 -14.97
N ARG A 28 -3.26 0.62 -15.11
CA ARG A 28 -2.41 1.59 -14.39
C ARG A 28 -2.74 1.63 -12.89
N ALA A 29 -4.02 1.66 -12.54
CA ALA A 29 -4.47 1.71 -11.16
C ALA A 29 -4.08 0.45 -10.37
N VAL A 30 -4.21 -0.72 -10.99
CA VAL A 30 -3.84 -2.00 -10.35
C VAL A 30 -2.33 -2.08 -10.16
N GLU A 31 -1.53 -1.66 -11.14
CA GLU A 31 -0.07 -1.62 -11.00
C GLU A 31 0.36 -0.73 -9.84
N GLU A 32 -0.17 0.49 -9.75
CA GLU A 32 0.15 1.42 -8.66
C GLU A 32 -0.34 0.92 -7.29
N LEU A 33 -1.47 0.22 -7.24
CA LEU A 33 -1.96 -0.41 -6.02
C LEU A 33 -0.98 -1.46 -5.48
N PHE A 34 -0.49 -2.36 -6.35
CA PHE A 34 0.51 -3.36 -5.95
C PHE A 34 1.82 -2.72 -5.49
N LYS A 35 2.33 -1.70 -6.23
CA LYS A 35 3.52 -0.93 -5.80
C LYS A 35 3.32 -0.29 -4.42
N ALA A 36 2.14 0.28 -4.16
CA ALA A 36 1.82 0.92 -2.88
C ALA A 36 1.75 -0.09 -1.74
N ILE A 37 1.25 -1.30 -1.98
CA ILE A 37 1.21 -2.38 -0.99
C ILE A 37 2.64 -2.83 -0.67
N GLU A 38 3.47 -3.08 -1.68
CA GLU A 38 4.87 -3.46 -1.49
C GLU A 38 5.68 -2.39 -0.74
N ALA A 39 5.40 -1.11 -0.97
CA ALA A 39 6.05 -0.02 -0.26
C ALA A 39 5.66 0.01 1.23
N LYS A 40 4.44 -0.39 1.58
CA LYS A 40 3.93 -0.43 2.96
C LYS A 40 4.33 -1.69 3.72
N THR A 41 4.61 -2.79 3.03
CA THR A 41 5.02 -4.05 3.65
C THR A 41 6.53 -4.13 3.90
N LYS A 42 7.34 -3.28 3.27
CA LYS A 42 8.79 -3.19 3.57
C LYS A 42 9.01 -2.52 4.93
N PRO A 43 9.69 -3.18 5.90
CA PRO A 43 10.07 -2.54 7.15
C PRO A 43 11.00 -1.36 6.86
N THR A 44 10.75 -0.24 7.51
CA THR A 44 11.53 0.99 7.35
C THR A 44 12.89 0.79 8.01
N GLN A 45 13.88 0.33 7.24
CA GLN A 45 15.26 0.26 7.72
C GLN A 45 15.71 1.66 8.19
N GLY A 46 16.05 1.73 9.47
CA GLY A 46 16.28 2.95 10.22
C GLY A 46 17.25 3.94 9.58
N ALA A 47 16.94 5.22 9.75
CA ALA A 47 17.84 6.32 9.44
C ALA A 47 19.21 6.13 10.14
N PRO A 48 20.34 6.50 9.50
CA PRO A 48 21.62 6.53 10.17
C PRO A 48 21.58 7.58 11.29
N GLN A 49 21.72 7.14 12.54
CA GLN A 49 21.96 8.05 13.66
C GLN A 49 23.35 8.68 13.46
N GLU A 50 23.38 9.97 13.09
CA GLU A 50 24.59 10.77 13.16
C GLU A 50 25.08 10.80 14.63
N ARG A 51 26.20 10.10 14.88
CA ARG A 51 26.97 10.28 16.12
C ARG A 51 27.64 11.64 16.07
N GLY A 52 27.07 12.61 16.79
CA GLY A 52 27.78 13.83 17.14
C GLY A 52 29.02 13.54 18.02
N PRO A 53 30.05 14.40 18.01
CA PRO A 53 31.30 14.17 18.74
C PRO A 53 31.10 14.34 20.25
N GLN A 54 31.61 13.39 21.04
CA GLN A 54 31.68 13.48 22.50
C GLN A 54 32.90 14.32 22.92
N GLU A 55 32.67 15.50 23.51
CA GLU A 55 33.67 16.21 24.30
C GLU A 55 33.64 15.71 25.76
N GLY A 56 34.82 15.39 26.30
CA GLY A 56 35.01 14.85 27.64
C GLY A 56 35.27 15.90 28.72
N GLY A 57 34.97 15.53 29.97
CA GLY A 57 35.36 16.25 31.20
C GLY A 57 34.74 15.61 32.47
N PRO A 58 35.36 15.70 33.67
CA PRO A 58 35.57 14.53 34.52
C PRO A 58 34.78 14.43 35.85
N GLN A 59 34.69 13.18 36.32
CA GLN A 59 34.56 12.60 37.68
C GLN A 59 34.14 13.45 38.90
N GLU A 60 33.14 12.93 39.64
CA GLU A 60 33.11 12.70 41.11
C GLU A 60 31.89 11.79 41.38
N GLY A 61 32.01 10.55 41.85
CA GLY A 61 32.21 10.17 43.25
C GLY A 61 30.87 9.79 43.91
N GLY A 62 30.59 8.50 44.17
CA GLY A 62 29.42 8.12 44.97
C GLY A 62 28.92 6.67 44.88
N SER A 63 29.39 5.84 45.82
CA SER A 63 28.72 4.73 46.53
C SER A 63 27.66 3.86 45.83
N GLY A 64 27.90 2.54 45.85
CA GLY A 64 27.02 1.51 45.32
C GLY A 64 25.73 1.22 46.10
N GLY A 65 24.81 0.58 45.38
CA GLY A 65 23.60 -0.08 45.89
C GLY A 65 23.12 -1.11 44.85
N PRO A 66 22.65 -2.32 45.26
CA PRO A 66 22.42 -3.44 44.34
C PRO A 66 20.97 -3.50 43.81
N GLY A 67 20.86 -3.78 42.51
CA GLY A 67 19.91 -4.73 41.92
C GLY A 67 18.40 -4.47 41.99
N SER A 68 17.82 -4.06 40.85
CA SER A 68 16.61 -4.64 40.19
C SER A 68 15.91 -3.63 39.27
N PRO A 69 15.08 -4.06 38.32
CA PRO A 69 15.11 -5.25 37.48
C PRO A 69 15.21 -4.86 35.99
N GLY A 70 15.52 -5.84 35.15
CA GLY A 70 15.46 -5.68 33.70
C GLY A 70 14.10 -5.17 33.25
N GLY A 71 14.05 -3.92 32.83
CA GLY A 71 12.94 -3.44 32.01
C GLY A 71 12.94 -4.26 30.71
N PRO A 72 11.78 -4.72 30.22
CA PRO A 72 11.73 -5.34 28.91
C PRO A 72 12.28 -4.32 27.93
N ARG A 73 13.38 -4.68 27.25
CA ARG A 73 13.76 -4.00 26.02
C ARG A 73 12.50 -4.00 25.19
N ARG A 74 11.92 -2.82 24.96
CA ARG A 74 10.92 -2.62 23.91
C ARG A 74 11.58 -3.12 22.64
N GLY A 75 11.34 -4.38 22.32
CA GLY A 75 11.38 -4.83 20.94
C GLY A 75 10.40 -3.91 20.26
N GLY A 76 10.92 -2.94 19.50
CA GLY A 76 10.11 -2.26 18.50
C GLY A 76 9.68 -3.36 17.55
N GLY A 77 8.52 -3.96 17.82
CA GLY A 77 7.84 -4.76 16.83
C GLY A 77 7.56 -3.81 15.70
N GLU A 78 8.31 -3.92 14.63
CA GLU A 78 7.87 -3.41 13.35
C GLU A 78 6.63 -4.25 13.01
N GLU A 79 5.46 -3.78 13.46
CA GLU A 79 4.18 -4.39 13.09
C GLU A 79 3.99 -4.15 11.60
N GLY A 80 4.38 -5.16 10.81
CA GLY A 80 4.11 -5.17 9.37
C GLY A 80 2.61 -5.20 9.11
N VAL A 81 2.20 -4.55 8.02
CA VAL A 81 0.80 -4.58 7.58
C VAL A 81 0.60 -5.82 6.70
N GLU A 82 -0.35 -6.69 7.06
CA GLU A 82 -0.84 -7.73 6.16
C GLU A 82 -1.96 -7.15 5.28
N VAL A 83 -1.86 -7.35 3.97
CA VAL A 83 -2.87 -6.87 3.00
C VAL A 83 -3.39 -8.05 2.20
N GLN A 84 -4.72 -8.18 2.15
CA GLN A 84 -5.41 -9.14 1.29
C GLN A 84 -6.22 -8.39 0.25
N LEU A 85 -6.06 -8.75 -1.01
CA LEU A 85 -6.77 -8.15 -2.14
C LEU A 85 -7.72 -9.17 -2.76
N THR A 86 -8.97 -8.76 -2.93
CA THR A 86 -9.98 -9.48 -3.71
C THR A 86 -10.59 -8.55 -4.74
N ALA A 87 -11.11 -9.12 -5.82
CA ALA A 87 -11.86 -8.38 -6.83
C ALA A 87 -13.11 -9.15 -7.25
N THR A 88 -14.14 -8.38 -7.58
CA THR A 88 -15.38 -8.85 -8.18
C THR A 88 -15.55 -8.16 -9.51
N LEU A 89 -16.01 -8.89 -10.53
CA LEU A 89 -16.35 -8.34 -11.83
C LEU A 89 -17.83 -8.65 -12.13
N VAL A 90 -18.62 -7.60 -12.31
CA VAL A 90 -20.06 -7.72 -12.59
C VAL A 90 -20.47 -6.89 -13.81
N GLU A 91 -21.51 -7.34 -14.50
CA GLU A 91 -22.22 -6.58 -15.53
C GLU A 91 -23.57 -6.13 -14.98
N ILE A 92 -23.96 -4.89 -15.27
CA ILE A 92 -25.32 -4.39 -15.04
C ILE A 92 -25.96 -4.16 -16.40
N TYR A 93 -26.92 -5.00 -16.75
CA TYR A 93 -27.64 -4.90 -18.02
C TYR A 93 -29.14 -5.10 -17.81
N ASN A 94 -29.95 -4.16 -18.30
CA ASN A 94 -31.40 -4.14 -18.09
C ASN A 94 -31.79 -4.31 -16.61
N GLU A 95 -31.16 -3.54 -15.72
CA GLU A 95 -31.37 -3.59 -14.27
C GLU A 95 -31.14 -4.98 -13.64
N ARG A 96 -30.34 -5.84 -14.31
CA ARG A 96 -29.92 -7.13 -13.77
C ARG A 96 -28.41 -7.15 -13.59
N ILE A 97 -27.98 -7.51 -12.39
CA ILE A 97 -26.57 -7.69 -12.05
C ILE A 97 -26.19 -9.14 -12.37
N ARG A 98 -25.15 -9.34 -13.18
CA ARG A 98 -24.60 -10.66 -13.52
C ARG A 98 -23.17 -10.76 -13.03
N ASP A 99 -22.82 -11.92 -12.50
CA ASP A 99 -21.43 -12.24 -12.16
C ASP A 99 -20.65 -12.59 -13.44
N LEU A 100 -19.57 -11.86 -13.72
CA LEU A 100 -18.71 -12.13 -14.87
C LEU A 100 -17.56 -13.09 -14.52
N LEU A 101 -17.25 -13.29 -13.24
CA LEU A 101 -16.25 -14.25 -12.78
C LEU A 101 -16.85 -15.67 -12.70
N ASP A 102 -18.14 -15.78 -12.43
CA ASP A 102 -18.90 -17.04 -12.50
C ASP A 102 -20.20 -16.87 -13.32
N PRO A 103 -20.12 -17.01 -14.66
CA PRO A 103 -21.26 -16.84 -15.56
C PRO A 103 -22.36 -17.89 -15.38
N SER A 104 -22.11 -18.96 -14.62
CA SER A 104 -23.12 -20.00 -14.35
C SER A 104 -24.19 -19.53 -13.36
N ARG A 105 -23.94 -18.42 -12.66
CA ARG A 105 -24.85 -17.84 -11.68
C ARG A 105 -26.03 -17.14 -12.33
N GLY A 106 -27.15 -17.18 -11.62
CA GLY A 106 -28.30 -16.33 -11.92
C GLY A 106 -28.03 -14.86 -11.61
N PRO A 107 -29.04 -13.98 -11.84
CA PRO A 107 -28.95 -12.58 -11.46
C PRO A 107 -28.66 -12.40 -9.96
N LEU A 108 -27.72 -11.52 -9.63
CA LEU A 108 -27.33 -11.19 -8.26
C LEU A 108 -28.26 -10.12 -7.67
N ALA A 109 -28.35 -10.08 -6.35
CA ALA A 109 -29.18 -9.12 -5.61
C ALA A 109 -28.34 -8.12 -4.82
N VAL A 110 -28.76 -6.87 -4.78
CA VAL A 110 -28.18 -5.85 -3.89
C VAL A 110 -28.79 -5.99 -2.50
N ARG A 111 -27.96 -5.96 -1.46
CA ARG A 111 -28.35 -6.06 -0.05
C ARG A 111 -27.61 -5.03 0.80
N GLU A 112 -28.05 -4.89 2.03
CA GLU A 112 -27.38 -4.09 3.06
C GLU A 112 -26.71 -5.03 4.07
N ALA A 113 -25.42 -4.83 4.30
CA ALA A 113 -24.67 -5.54 5.34
C ALA A 113 -25.03 -5.00 6.74
N PRO A 114 -24.77 -5.75 7.83
CA PRO A 114 -25.00 -5.25 9.20
C PRO A 114 -24.28 -3.93 9.53
N SER A 115 -23.21 -3.60 8.78
CA SER A 115 -22.49 -2.32 8.85
C SER A 115 -23.23 -1.14 8.20
N GLY A 116 -24.37 -1.37 7.54
CA GLY A 116 -25.09 -0.38 6.73
C GLY A 116 -24.53 -0.21 5.31
N GLN A 117 -23.53 -1.00 4.93
CA GLN A 117 -22.94 -0.93 3.58
C GLN A 117 -23.80 -1.65 2.55
N THR A 118 -24.01 -1.03 1.40
CA THR A 118 -24.60 -1.67 0.23
C THR A 118 -23.62 -2.68 -0.37
N VAL A 119 -24.05 -3.92 -0.54
CA VAL A 119 -23.25 -5.03 -1.08
C VAL A 119 -24.01 -5.75 -2.18
N VAL A 120 -23.30 -6.31 -3.16
CA VAL A 120 -23.86 -7.28 -4.10
C VAL A 120 -23.74 -8.65 -3.44
N ALA A 121 -24.88 -9.21 -3.02
CA ALA A 121 -24.88 -10.48 -2.32
C ALA A 121 -24.44 -11.62 -3.24
N ASP A 122 -23.66 -12.52 -2.67
CA ASP A 122 -23.17 -13.73 -3.31
C ASP A 122 -22.27 -13.48 -4.53
N ALA A 123 -21.82 -12.25 -4.79
CA ALA A 123 -20.90 -11.99 -5.89
C ALA A 123 -19.56 -12.71 -5.67
N THR A 124 -18.99 -13.27 -6.74
CA THR A 124 -17.71 -13.97 -6.66
C THR A 124 -16.59 -12.98 -6.32
N GLU A 125 -15.78 -13.34 -5.34
CA GLU A 125 -14.57 -12.62 -4.96
C GLU A 125 -13.35 -13.45 -5.36
N ALA A 126 -12.62 -12.99 -6.38
CA ALA A 126 -11.38 -13.62 -6.80
C ALA A 126 -10.19 -13.03 -6.01
N PRO A 127 -9.36 -13.86 -5.35
CA PRO A 127 -8.15 -13.37 -4.69
C PRO A 127 -7.13 -12.93 -5.74
N LEU A 128 -6.52 -11.75 -5.51
CA LEU A 128 -5.49 -11.19 -6.38
C LEU A 128 -4.14 -11.21 -5.67
N VAL A 129 -3.18 -11.97 -6.20
CA VAL A 129 -1.83 -12.07 -5.63
C VAL A 129 -0.77 -11.32 -6.42
N CYS A 130 -1.04 -10.99 -7.70
CA CYS A 130 -0.12 -10.20 -8.53
C CYS A 130 -0.85 -9.44 -9.65
N TYR A 131 -0.12 -8.51 -10.27
CA TYR A 131 -0.60 -7.69 -11.38
C TYR A 131 -1.05 -8.51 -12.59
N GLU A 132 -0.26 -9.50 -13.00
CA GLU A 132 -0.53 -10.33 -14.18
C GLU A 132 -1.81 -11.15 -14.01
N GLN A 133 -2.10 -11.61 -12.80
CA GLN A 133 -3.34 -12.32 -12.50
C GLN A 133 -4.55 -11.38 -12.55
N ALA A 134 -4.40 -10.16 -12.04
CA ALA A 134 -5.48 -9.18 -12.01
C ALA A 134 -5.91 -8.70 -13.41
N MET A 135 -5.05 -8.83 -14.41
CA MET A 135 -5.30 -8.40 -15.79
C MET A 135 -5.76 -9.52 -16.73
N GLN A 136 -5.91 -10.75 -16.23
CA GLN A 136 -6.46 -11.89 -16.98
C GLN A 136 -7.98 -11.94 -16.86
#